data_AF-A0A1B9IL72-F1
#
_entry.id   AF-A0A1B9IL72-F1
#
_cell.length_a   1.000
_cell.length_b   1.000
_cell.length_c   1.000
_cell.angle_alpha   90.00
_cell.angle_beta   90.00
_cell.angle_gamma   90.00
#
_symmetry.space_group_name_H-M   'P 1'
#
loop_
_entity.id
_entity.type
_entity.pdbx_description
1 polymer ?
#
loop_
_entity_poly.entity_id
_entity_poly.type
_entity_poly.pdbx_seq_one_letter_code
_entity_poly.pdbx_strand_id
1 'polypeptide(L)'
;MTRPKTKQSPPPTTSSSPEGYCQSCGRLLPRENKTDPTPRKYCSSTCRSHGKSPYLKGIRTALIEGYHRSLDDRPTGQVILCSEVEKNTFDPTSNKDKDEKVDNNQTSSLSPTEQREESRRAARRIVAFGFPSQGIAEEGREVEAIQNGKSVETSFAKGEWGIRWK
;
A
#
# COMPACT_ATOMS: atom_id res chain seq x y z
N MET A 1 11.91 39.84 -2.14
CA MET A 1 11.88 38.42 -2.58
C MET A 1 10.96 37.66 -1.65
N THR A 2 9.75 37.35 -2.09
CA THR A 2 8.69 36.80 -1.22
C THR A 2 8.72 35.27 -1.24
N ARG A 3 8.87 34.67 -0.06
CA ARG A 3 8.92 33.22 0.20
C ARG A 3 7.62 32.53 -0.27
N PRO A 4 7.65 31.48 -1.11
CA PRO A 4 6.43 30.78 -1.48
C PRO A 4 5.85 30.02 -0.28
N LYS A 5 4.56 30.24 -0.02
CA LYS A 5 3.77 29.56 1.03
C LYS A 5 3.77 28.06 0.80
N THR A 6 4.25 27.32 1.78
CA THR A 6 4.16 25.86 1.89
C THR A 6 2.69 25.43 1.76
N LYS A 7 2.33 24.72 0.69
CA LYS A 7 1.00 24.11 0.56
C LYS A 7 0.84 23.06 1.66
N GLN A 8 0.05 23.35 2.68
CA GLN A 8 -0.40 22.36 3.65
C GLN A 8 -1.13 21.23 2.91
N SER A 9 -0.75 19.98 3.21
CA SER A 9 -1.49 18.81 2.77
C SER A 9 -2.91 18.87 3.37
N PRO A 10 -3.96 18.56 2.59
CA PRO A 10 -5.32 18.53 3.12
C PRO A 10 -5.44 17.46 4.23
N PRO A 11 -6.38 17.67 5.19
CA PRO A 11 -6.63 16.70 6.26
C PRO A 11 -7.05 15.34 5.69
N PRO A 12 -6.75 14.23 6.39
CA PRO A 12 -7.12 12.89 5.94
C PRO A 12 -8.65 12.78 5.85
N THR A 13 -9.14 12.22 4.75
CA THR A 13 -10.57 12.04 4.50
C THR A 13 -11.06 10.88 5.38
N THR A 14 -11.90 11.15 6.35
CA THR A 14 -12.41 10.19 7.36
C THR A 14 -13.48 9.22 6.86
N SER A 15 -13.64 9.03 5.55
CA SER A 15 -14.60 8.07 5.01
C SER A 15 -13.87 6.88 4.37
N SER A 16 -13.86 5.76 5.08
CA SER A 16 -13.43 4.42 4.65
C SER A 16 -14.36 3.80 3.59
N SER A 17 -14.94 4.62 2.69
CA SER A 17 -15.66 4.08 1.54
C SER A 17 -14.64 3.69 0.48
N PRO A 18 -14.67 2.46 -0.07
CA PRO A 18 -13.81 2.05 -1.18
C PRO A 18 -14.04 2.89 -2.45
N GLU A 19 -15.12 3.66 -2.47
CA GLU A 19 -15.46 4.65 -3.48
C GLU A 19 -14.46 5.81 -3.44
N GLY A 20 -13.68 5.95 -4.51
CA GLY A 20 -12.71 7.03 -4.65
C GLY A 20 -11.25 6.60 -4.57
N TYR A 21 -10.93 5.30 -4.47
CA TYR A 21 -9.54 4.82 -4.58
C TYR A 21 -9.30 3.95 -5.81
N CYS A 22 -8.09 4.05 -6.36
CA CYS A 22 -7.65 3.25 -7.49
C CYS A 22 -7.54 1.77 -7.07
N GLN A 23 -8.29 0.90 -7.74
CA GLN A 23 -8.32 -0.54 -7.47
C GLN A 23 -7.03 -1.28 -7.79
N SER A 24 -6.03 -0.62 -8.38
CA SER A 24 -4.70 -1.19 -8.63
C SER A 24 -3.67 -0.71 -7.62
N CYS A 25 -3.53 0.61 -7.42
CA CYS A 25 -2.44 1.19 -6.65
C CYS A 25 -2.86 1.83 -5.32
N GLY A 26 -4.16 1.86 -5.00
CA GLY A 26 -4.72 2.45 -3.78
C GLY A 26 -4.61 3.98 -3.68
N ARG A 27 -4.33 4.68 -4.80
CA ARG A 27 -4.32 6.16 -4.81
C ARG A 27 -5.74 6.72 -4.87
N LEU A 28 -5.97 7.81 -4.17
CA LEU A 28 -7.18 8.61 -4.24
C LEU A 28 -7.39 9.08 -5.68
N LEU A 29 -8.56 8.78 -6.21
CA LEU A 29 -9.00 9.19 -7.53
C LEU A 29 -9.51 10.63 -7.49
N PRO A 30 -9.28 11.41 -8.56
CA PRO A 30 -9.89 12.72 -8.69
C PRO A 30 -11.41 12.58 -8.65
N ARG A 31 -12.07 13.63 -8.15
CA ARG A 31 -13.55 13.70 -8.08
C ARG A 31 -14.16 13.35 -9.43
N GLU A 32 -15.27 12.64 -9.38
CA GLU A 32 -16.00 12.20 -10.57
C GLU A 32 -16.38 13.39 -11.45
N ASN A 33 -16.13 13.25 -12.75
CA ASN A 33 -16.60 14.23 -13.72
C ASN A 33 -18.11 14.04 -13.86
N LYS A 34 -18.88 15.09 -13.58
CA LYS A 34 -20.35 15.08 -13.71
C LYS A 34 -20.86 14.68 -15.09
N THR A 35 -20.00 14.74 -16.11
CA THR A 35 -20.30 14.42 -17.51
C THR A 35 -20.20 12.93 -17.85
N ASP A 36 -19.50 12.12 -17.04
CA ASP A 36 -19.38 10.68 -17.28
C ASP A 36 -19.89 9.93 -16.04
N PRO A 37 -21.07 9.28 -16.11
CA PRO A 37 -21.66 8.60 -14.98
C PRO A 37 -20.94 7.30 -14.60
N THR A 38 -19.91 6.87 -15.35
CA THR A 38 -19.18 5.65 -15.01
C THR A 38 -18.12 5.93 -13.94
N PRO A 39 -18.18 5.25 -12.78
CA PRO A 39 -17.22 5.48 -11.71
C PRO A 39 -15.84 5.00 -12.16
N ARG A 40 -14.85 5.91 -12.08
CA ARG A 40 -13.47 5.58 -12.45
C ARG A 40 -12.92 4.57 -11.44
N LYS A 41 -12.38 3.46 -11.94
CA LYS A 41 -11.78 2.39 -11.09
C LYS A 41 -10.26 2.51 -10.97
N TYR A 42 -9.60 3.13 -11.94
CA TYR A 42 -8.13 3.21 -12.02
C TYR A 42 -7.67 4.63 -12.29
N CYS A 43 -6.53 5.01 -11.72
CA CYS A 43 -5.97 6.35 -11.91
C CYS A 43 -5.22 6.52 -13.25
N SER A 44 -4.88 5.42 -13.93
CA SER A 44 -4.18 5.43 -15.22
C SER A 44 -4.39 4.14 -16.00
N SER A 45 -4.09 4.17 -17.31
CA SER A 45 -4.03 2.98 -18.17
C SER A 45 -3.03 1.95 -17.64
N THR A 46 -1.87 2.40 -17.17
CA THR A 46 -0.86 1.55 -16.52
C THR A 46 -1.44 0.82 -15.31
N CYS A 47 -2.18 1.52 -14.44
CA CYS A 47 -2.85 0.88 -13.30
C CYS A 47 -3.91 -0.13 -13.73
N ARG A 48 -4.64 0.15 -14.82
CA ARG A 48 -5.61 -0.79 -15.38
C ARG A 48 -4.93 -2.09 -15.86
N SER A 49 -3.75 -2.00 -16.45
CA SER A 49 -2.97 -3.17 -16.88
C SER A 49 -2.29 -3.88 -15.71
N HIS A 50 -1.61 -3.15 -14.82
CA HIS A 50 -0.95 -3.71 -13.63
C HIS A 50 -1.92 -4.43 -12.70
N GLY A 51 -3.15 -3.92 -12.54
CA GLY A 51 -4.18 -4.55 -11.72
C GLY A 51 -4.56 -5.97 -12.18
N LYS A 52 -4.33 -6.28 -13.47
CA LYS A 52 -4.66 -7.59 -14.07
C LYS A 52 -3.45 -8.50 -14.24
N SER A 53 -2.24 -8.02 -13.95
CA SER A 53 -1.02 -8.81 -14.13
C SER A 53 -0.98 -9.98 -13.13
N PRO A 54 -0.94 -11.25 -13.60
CA PRO A 54 -0.83 -12.40 -12.70
C PRO A 54 0.52 -12.42 -11.97
N TYR A 55 1.58 -11.98 -12.65
CA TYR A 55 2.92 -11.86 -12.10
C TYR A 55 2.96 -10.93 -10.87
N LEU A 56 2.39 -9.72 -10.99
CA LEU A 56 2.34 -8.77 -9.87
C LEU A 56 1.34 -9.16 -8.79
N LYS A 57 0.40 -10.07 -9.09
CA LYS A 57 -0.57 -10.55 -8.10
C LYS A 57 0.13 -11.34 -7.00
N GLY A 58 1.02 -12.27 -7.35
CA GLY A 58 1.77 -13.06 -6.38
C GLY A 58 2.65 -12.19 -5.47
N ILE A 59 3.39 -11.25 -6.07
CA ILE A 59 4.22 -10.28 -5.33
C ILE A 59 3.37 -9.44 -4.37
N ARG A 60 2.22 -8.97 -4.82
CA ARG A 60 1.32 -8.17 -3.98
C ARG A 60 0.81 -8.99 -2.80
N THR A 61 0.41 -10.24 -3.02
CA THR A 61 -0.03 -11.15 -1.95
C THR A 61 1.07 -11.33 -0.91
N ALA A 62 2.30 -11.63 -1.33
CA ALA A 62 3.44 -11.78 -0.43
C ALA A 62 3.72 -10.50 0.39
N LEU A 63 3.59 -9.32 -0.23
CA LEU A 63 3.72 -8.04 0.49
C LEU A 63 2.60 -7.85 1.51
N ILE A 64 1.34 -8.16 1.18
CA ILE A 64 0.20 -8.03 2.09
C ILE A 64 0.38 -8.94 3.31
N GLU A 65 0.77 -10.20 3.08
CA GLU A 65 1.10 -11.14 4.16
C GLU A 65 2.27 -10.66 5.01
N GLY A 66 3.30 -10.10 4.37
CA GLY A 66 4.43 -9.48 5.06
C GLY A 66 4.02 -8.30 5.95
N TYR A 67 3.11 -7.44 5.50
CA TYR A 67 2.54 -6.39 6.34
C TYR A 67 1.72 -6.94 7.49
N HIS A 68 0.85 -7.93 7.23
CA HIS A 68 -0.01 -8.54 8.24
C HIS A 68 0.81 -9.16 9.37
N ARG A 69 1.76 -10.03 9.03
CA ARG A 69 2.69 -10.65 9.99
C ARG A 69 3.45 -9.60 10.80
N SER A 70 4.03 -8.61 10.12
CA SER A 70 4.84 -7.57 10.79
C SER A 70 4.01 -6.72 11.76
N LEU A 71 2.75 -6.46 11.41
CA LEU A 71 1.83 -5.71 12.26
C LEU A 71 1.34 -6.55 13.45
N ASP A 72 1.16 -7.86 13.30
CA ASP A 72 0.76 -8.75 14.39
C ASP A 72 1.87 -8.97 15.43
N ASP A 73 3.11 -9.04 14.98
CA ASP A 73 4.26 -9.21 15.88
C ASP A 73 4.56 -7.95 16.73
N ARG A 74 3.92 -6.82 16.44
CA ARG A 74 4.19 -5.54 17.10
C ARG A 74 3.03 -5.04 17.95
N PRO A 75 3.33 -4.37 19.07
CA PRO A 75 2.30 -3.71 19.85
C PRO A 75 1.59 -2.60 19.04
N THR A 76 0.32 -2.39 19.34
CA THR A 76 -0.49 -1.32 18.76
C THR A 76 0.21 0.03 18.88
N GLY A 77 0.24 0.80 17.79
CA GLY A 77 0.88 2.11 17.73
C GLY A 77 2.27 2.13 17.06
N GLN A 78 2.94 0.97 16.93
CA GLN A 78 4.22 0.88 16.23
C GLN A 78 4.04 0.88 14.71
N VAL A 79 4.91 1.62 14.02
CA VAL A 79 4.85 1.79 12.56
C VAL A 79 5.69 0.72 11.86
N ILE A 80 5.11 0.10 10.84
CA ILE A 80 5.81 -0.73 9.86
C ILE A 80 6.14 0.12 8.64
N LEU A 81 7.43 0.30 8.36
CA LEU A 81 7.85 1.09 7.20
C LEU A 81 7.68 0.30 5.91
N CYS A 82 7.35 0.98 4.80
CA CYS A 82 7.24 0.29 3.51
C CYS A 82 8.57 -0.34 3.07
N SER A 83 9.69 0.31 3.41
CA SER A 83 11.06 -0.15 3.15
C SER A 83 11.41 -1.42 3.93
N GLU A 84 10.77 -1.63 5.07
CA GLU A 84 10.99 -2.80 5.92
C GLU A 84 10.35 -4.04 5.30
N VAL A 85 9.08 -3.95 4.91
CA VAL A 85 8.36 -5.05 4.24
C VAL A 85 8.95 -5.32 2.86
N GLU A 86 9.38 -4.29 2.13
CA GLU A 86 10.14 -4.44 0.88
C GLU A 86 11.35 -5.38 1.07
N LYS A 87 12.19 -5.11 2.07
CA LYS A 87 13.36 -5.96 2.35
C LYS A 87 12.94 -7.38 2.73
N ASN A 88 11.95 -7.54 3.60
CA ASN A 88 11.54 -8.86 4.08
C ASN A 88 10.93 -9.72 2.96
N THR A 89 10.30 -9.11 1.95
CA THR A 89 9.69 -9.83 0.84
C THR A 89 10.66 -10.09 -0.32
N PHE A 90 11.61 -9.19 -0.58
CA PHE A 90 12.50 -9.29 -1.74
C PHE A 90 13.94 -9.72 -1.42
N ASP A 91 14.38 -9.67 -0.17
CA ASP A 91 15.71 -10.13 0.24
C ASP A 91 15.68 -11.61 0.66
N PRO A 92 16.29 -12.52 -0.12
CA PRO A 92 16.30 -13.95 0.19
C PRO A 92 17.06 -14.30 1.46
N THR A 93 17.90 -13.39 1.98
CA THR A 93 18.70 -13.62 3.19
C THR A 93 17.97 -13.27 4.48
N SER A 94 16.83 -12.58 4.39
CA SER A 94 16.09 -12.07 5.54
C SER A 94 15.16 -13.12 6.18
N ASN A 95 14.79 -14.19 5.46
CA ASN A 95 14.01 -15.33 5.99
C ASN A 95 14.95 -16.45 6.45
N LYS A 96 15.49 -16.35 7.66
CA LYS A 96 16.29 -17.44 8.26
C LYS A 96 15.48 -18.51 8.98
N ASP A 97 14.18 -18.33 9.19
CA ASP A 97 13.35 -19.30 9.88
C ASP A 97 11.98 -19.43 9.20
N LYS A 98 11.84 -20.40 8.27
CA LYS A 98 10.70 -21.35 8.14
C LYS A 98 10.58 -21.95 6.73
N ASP A 99 10.26 -23.24 6.76
CA ASP A 99 10.21 -24.26 5.71
C ASP A 99 9.00 -24.13 4.75
N GLU A 100 8.72 -22.92 4.23
CA GLU A 100 7.67 -22.74 3.20
C GLU A 100 8.28 -22.44 1.83
N LYS A 101 7.98 -23.33 0.87
CA LYS A 101 8.29 -23.16 -0.56
C LYS A 101 7.50 -21.99 -1.14
N VAL A 102 7.96 -20.77 -0.90
CA VAL A 102 7.59 -19.63 -1.75
C VAL A 102 8.40 -19.78 -3.03
N ASP A 103 7.73 -19.71 -4.20
CA ASP A 103 8.38 -19.72 -5.51
C ASP A 103 9.31 -18.49 -5.66
N ASN A 104 10.53 -18.61 -5.12
CA ASN A 104 11.58 -17.56 -5.08
C ASN A 104 11.95 -17.00 -6.47
N ASN A 105 11.52 -17.67 -7.54
CA ASN A 105 11.78 -17.25 -8.91
C ASN A 105 10.89 -16.07 -9.37
N GLN A 106 9.78 -15.78 -8.68
CA GLN A 106 8.85 -14.70 -9.10
C GLN A 106 9.16 -13.33 -8.46
N THR A 107 9.68 -13.30 -7.23
CA THR A 107 9.90 -12.06 -6.49
C THR A 107 11.14 -11.28 -6.93
N SER A 108 12.13 -11.97 -7.53
CA SER A 108 13.46 -11.42 -7.84
C SER A 108 13.58 -10.63 -9.15
N SER A 109 12.56 -10.62 -10.01
CA SER A 109 12.66 -9.97 -11.33
C SER A 109 12.20 -8.50 -11.40
N LEU A 110 11.75 -7.89 -10.29
CA LEU A 110 11.45 -6.46 -10.24
C LEU A 110 12.71 -5.63 -10.01
N SER A 111 12.82 -4.47 -10.67
CA SER A 111 13.85 -3.49 -10.32
C SER A 111 13.64 -2.96 -8.89
N PRO A 112 14.68 -2.48 -8.19
CA PRO A 112 14.53 -1.94 -6.82
C PRO A 112 13.52 -0.79 -6.73
N THR A 113 13.34 -0.02 -7.81
CA THR A 113 12.33 1.05 -7.84
C THR A 113 10.91 0.48 -7.90
N GLU A 114 10.70 -0.59 -8.65
CA GLU A 114 9.42 -1.27 -8.75
C GLU A 114 9.08 -2.04 -7.47
N GLN A 115 10.06 -2.71 -6.86
CA GLN A 115 9.91 -3.37 -5.55
C GLN A 115 9.38 -2.38 -4.50
N ARG A 116 10.04 -1.22 -4.39
CA ARG A 116 9.62 -0.13 -3.51
C ARG A 116 8.22 0.38 -3.83
N GLU A 117 7.89 0.56 -5.11
CA GLU A 117 6.57 1.05 -5.50
C GLU A 117 5.48 0.00 -5.27
N GLU A 118 5.73 -1.29 -5.49
CA GLU A 118 4.78 -2.37 -5.19
C GLU A 118 4.56 -2.51 -3.67
N SER A 119 5.61 -2.39 -2.85
CA SER A 119 5.46 -2.33 -1.38
C SER A 119 4.54 -1.17 -0.97
N ARG A 120 4.76 0.03 -1.51
CA ARG A 120 3.90 1.19 -1.26
C ARG A 120 2.47 1.02 -1.80
N ARG A 121 2.28 0.31 -2.91
CA ARG A 121 0.95 -0.03 -3.45
C ARG A 121 0.22 -0.97 -2.51
N ALA A 122 0.90 -1.99 -1.98
CA ALA A 122 0.31 -2.90 -0.98
C ALA A 122 -0.13 -2.12 0.27
N ALA A 123 0.74 -1.31 0.86
CA ALA A 123 0.40 -0.45 2.00
C ALA A 123 -0.80 0.47 1.71
N ARG A 124 -0.81 1.14 0.55
CA ARG A 124 -1.95 1.99 0.12
C ARG A 124 -3.26 1.21 0.07
N ARG A 125 -3.23 0.01 -0.50
CA ARG A 125 -4.43 -0.84 -0.62
C ARG A 125 -4.92 -1.33 0.73
N ILE A 126 -4.02 -1.69 1.64
CA ILE A 126 -4.37 -2.10 3.01
C ILE A 126 -5.07 -0.94 3.72
N VAL A 127 -4.54 0.29 3.63
CA VAL A 127 -5.17 1.46 4.26
C VAL A 127 -6.50 1.82 3.59
N ALA A 128 -6.58 1.77 2.26
CA ALA A 128 -7.77 2.18 1.52
C ALA A 128 -8.92 1.16 1.58
N PHE A 129 -8.60 -0.14 1.62
CA PHE A 129 -9.58 -1.21 1.45
C PHE A 129 -9.58 -2.25 2.58
N GLY A 130 -8.67 -2.15 3.55
CA GLY A 130 -8.49 -3.14 4.62
C GLY A 130 -7.87 -4.45 4.13
N PHE A 131 -7.42 -5.28 5.07
CA PHE A 131 -6.92 -6.64 4.81
C PHE A 131 -7.95 -7.62 4.22
N PRO A 132 -9.26 -7.58 4.56
CA PRO A 132 -10.23 -8.55 4.06
C PRO A 132 -10.40 -8.48 2.54
N SER A 133 -10.36 -7.27 1.97
CA SER A 133 -10.43 -7.07 0.51
C SER A 133 -9.17 -7.53 -0.23
N GLN A 134 -8.09 -7.81 0.50
CA GLN A 134 -6.79 -8.18 -0.04
C GLN A 134 -6.48 -9.69 0.12
N GLY A 135 -7.39 -10.46 0.70
CA GLY A 135 -7.28 -11.93 0.83
C GLY A 135 -7.11 -12.43 2.27
N ILE A 136 -7.01 -11.54 3.27
CA ILE A 136 -6.92 -11.91 4.68
C ILE A 136 -8.28 -11.61 5.34
N ALA A 137 -9.25 -12.50 5.14
CA ALA A 137 -10.66 -12.26 5.44
C ALA A 137 -10.96 -12.01 6.93
N GLU A 138 -10.22 -12.64 7.83
CA GLU A 138 -10.43 -12.57 9.27
C GLU A 138 -9.91 -11.26 9.91
N GLU A 139 -9.12 -10.48 9.17
CA GLU A 139 -8.46 -9.31 9.74
C GLU A 139 -9.30 -8.03 9.57
N GLY A 140 -10.18 -7.78 10.52
CA GLY A 140 -11.07 -6.61 10.53
C GLY A 140 -10.44 -5.31 11.05
N ARG A 141 -9.21 -5.32 11.56
CA ARG A 141 -8.59 -4.12 12.15
C ARG A 141 -8.28 -3.07 11.07
N GLU A 142 -8.60 -1.82 11.40
CA GLU A 142 -8.27 -0.69 10.54
C GLU A 142 -6.79 -0.34 10.64
N VAL A 143 -6.25 0.16 9.53
CA VAL A 143 -4.84 0.52 9.40
C VAL A 143 -4.76 1.97 8.95
N GLU A 144 -3.89 2.75 9.58
CA GLU A 144 -3.60 4.13 9.14
C GLU A 144 -2.16 4.27 8.66
N ALA A 145 -1.93 5.22 7.74
CA ALA A 145 -0.60 5.54 7.26
C ALA A 145 0.06 6.63 8.08
N ILE A 146 1.31 6.41 8.46
CA ILE A 146 2.10 7.30 9.30
C ILE A 146 3.33 7.79 8.54
N GLN A 147 3.54 9.10 8.61
CA GLN A 147 4.77 9.76 8.16
C GLN A 147 5.22 10.76 9.21
N ASN A 148 6.49 10.72 9.61
CA ASN A 148 7.07 11.64 10.60
C ASN A 148 6.22 11.74 11.88
N GLY A 149 5.73 10.59 12.37
CA GLY A 149 4.89 10.49 13.56
C GLY A 149 3.46 11.01 13.43
N LYS A 150 3.02 11.38 12.21
CA LYS A 150 1.68 11.92 11.96
C LYS A 150 0.89 11.01 11.01
N SER A 151 -0.42 10.93 11.24
CA SER A 151 -1.35 10.28 10.31
C SER A 151 -1.44 11.08 9.01
N VAL A 152 -1.39 10.40 7.88
CA VAL A 152 -1.36 11.02 6.55
C VAL A 152 -2.21 10.23 5.55
N GLU A 153 -2.81 10.96 4.62
CA GLU A 153 -3.43 10.36 3.45
C GLU A 153 -2.36 9.76 2.52
N THR A 154 -2.44 8.45 2.29
CA THR A 154 -1.42 7.66 1.58
C THR A 154 -1.08 8.17 0.18
N SER A 155 -2.03 8.83 -0.47
CA SER A 155 -1.86 9.41 -1.81
C SER A 155 -0.94 10.62 -1.82
N PHE A 156 -0.79 11.29 -0.68
CA PHE A 156 0.06 12.47 -0.48
C PHE A 156 1.37 12.15 0.26
N ALA A 157 1.52 10.94 0.80
CA ALA A 157 2.76 10.49 1.45
C ALA A 157 3.94 10.55 0.47
N LYS A 158 5.09 11.06 0.94
CA LYS A 158 6.33 11.20 0.15
C LYS A 158 7.52 10.64 0.90
N GLY A 159 8.52 10.09 0.21
CA GLY A 159 9.71 9.56 0.88
C GLY A 159 9.40 8.31 1.71
N GLU A 160 9.96 8.22 2.90
CA GLU A 160 9.73 7.10 3.81
C GLU A 160 8.47 7.32 4.65
N TRP A 161 7.62 6.30 4.68
CA TRP A 161 6.36 6.26 5.42
C TRP A 161 5.99 4.80 5.65
N GLY A 162 5.06 4.58 6.56
CA GLY A 162 4.64 3.25 6.97
C GLY A 162 3.17 3.19 7.35
N ILE A 163 2.76 2.04 7.84
CA ILE A 163 1.40 1.80 8.32
C ILE A 163 1.43 1.24 9.73
N ARG A 164 0.34 1.41 10.48
CA ARG A 164 0.15 0.82 11.81
C ARG A 164 -1.32 0.49 12.06
N TRP A 165 -1.57 -0.38 13.04
CA TRP A 165 -2.91 -0.55 13.59
C TRP A 165 -3.43 0.76 14.16
N LYS A 166 -4.71 1.03 13.88
CA LYS A 166 -5.48 2.16 14.41
C LYS A 166 -6.14 1.79 15.74
#